data_AF-A0A1T4XHI3-F1
#
_entry.id   AF-A0A1T4XHI3-F1
#
_cell.length_a   1.000
_cell.length_b   1.000
_cell.length_c   1.000
_cell.angle_alpha   90.00
_cell.angle_beta   90.00
_cell.angle_gamma   90.00
#
_symmetry.space_group_name_H-M   'P 1'
#
loop_
_entity.id
_entity.type
_entity.pdbx_description
1 polymer ?
#
loop_
_entity_poly.entity_id
_entity_poly.type
_entity_poly.pdbx_seq_one_letter_code
_entity_poly.pdbx_strand_id
1 'polypeptide(L)'
;MSEQIQLPCEAPFEQLDIYVKRILAKYQGLDEQILFGEAHEGTTPIDIKEAFKICVHNRGGYSVKCISDIKIVDLTADEEIICNHKVKLILKFKVVLFVTFTNNCFGCIVLPDDALSTNEDATACFITDIEHEAQTIGSTESLELVDDVCGKVFKWVKSIPLSEFEGEIPPSAFSDPTLQTHLIVKSITSDFDVLGESHCGEIPGTEVHISIFADLLDKLGVDQDILICGVPFDC
;
A
#
# COMPACT_ATOMS: atom_id res chain seq x y z
N MET A 1 -28.66 63.43 -32.18
CA MET A 1 -27.74 62.52 -32.90
C MET A 1 -27.09 61.65 -31.84
N SER A 2 -27.55 60.41 -31.68
CA SER A 2 -26.94 59.43 -30.78
C SER A 2 -25.89 58.66 -31.56
N GLU A 3 -24.62 58.82 -31.20
CA GLU A 3 -23.57 57.93 -31.68
C GLU A 3 -23.82 56.54 -31.10
N GLN A 4 -24.15 55.59 -31.98
CA GLN A 4 -24.06 54.17 -31.67
C GLN A 4 -22.58 53.84 -31.57
N ILE A 5 -22.12 53.55 -30.36
CA ILE A 5 -20.82 52.92 -30.13
C ILE A 5 -20.93 51.52 -30.71
N GLN A 6 -20.36 51.34 -31.90
CA GLN A 6 -20.24 50.04 -32.54
C GLN A 6 -19.09 49.32 -31.83
N LEU A 7 -19.43 48.34 -30.99
CA LEU A 7 -18.44 47.46 -30.33
C LEU A 7 -17.63 46.73 -31.43
N PRO A 8 -16.29 46.77 -31.38
CA PRO A 8 -15.47 46.09 -32.37
C PRO A 8 -15.48 44.58 -32.11
N CYS A 9 -15.68 43.83 -33.18
CA CYS A 9 -15.43 42.39 -33.31
C CYS A 9 -16.27 41.45 -32.43
N GLU A 10 -17.22 40.75 -33.05
CA GLU A 10 -17.65 39.43 -32.57
C GLU A 10 -16.44 38.49 -32.64
N ALA A 11 -15.60 38.48 -31.60
CA ALA A 11 -14.66 37.39 -31.43
C ALA A 11 -15.48 36.10 -31.31
N PRO A 12 -15.19 35.06 -32.10
CA PRO A 12 -15.94 33.81 -32.01
C PRO A 12 -15.83 33.30 -30.58
N PHE A 13 -16.95 32.96 -29.96
CA PHE A 13 -16.96 32.23 -28.69
C PHE A 13 -16.14 30.96 -28.90
N GLU A 14 -15.02 30.85 -28.20
CA GLU A 14 -14.22 29.64 -28.21
C GLU A 14 -14.74 28.76 -27.07
N GLN A 15 -15.12 27.53 -27.40
CA GLN A 15 -15.58 26.55 -26.44
C GLN A 15 -14.37 25.75 -25.96
N LEU A 16 -14.05 25.89 -24.68
CA LEU A 16 -13.05 25.04 -24.03
C LEU A 16 -13.78 23.84 -23.42
N ASP A 17 -13.34 22.64 -23.82
CA ASP A 17 -13.81 21.37 -23.28
C ASP A 17 -12.75 20.79 -22.35
N ILE A 18 -13.11 20.58 -21.09
CA ILE A 18 -12.22 20.02 -20.07
C ILE A 18 -12.82 18.71 -19.57
N TYR A 19 -12.14 17.62 -19.91
CA TYR A 19 -12.42 16.31 -19.36
C TYR A 19 -11.72 16.17 -18.00
N VAL A 20 -12.49 16.03 -16.92
CA VAL A 20 -11.97 15.87 -15.55
C VAL A 20 -12.64 14.71 -14.81
N LYS A 21 -11.95 14.17 -13.81
CA LYS A 21 -12.57 13.30 -12.81
C LYS A 21 -13.06 14.14 -11.64
N ARG A 22 -14.38 14.23 -11.46
CA ARG A 22 -14.96 14.86 -10.27
C ARG A 22 -14.86 13.91 -9.10
N ILE A 23 -14.07 14.28 -8.10
CA ILE A 23 -13.98 13.53 -6.86
C ILE A 23 -15.26 13.74 -6.04
N LEU A 24 -15.93 12.65 -5.70
CA LEU A 24 -17.15 12.62 -4.91
C LEU A 24 -16.84 12.45 -3.43
N ALA A 25 -15.95 11.53 -3.10
CA ALA A 25 -15.56 11.24 -1.73
C ALA A 25 -14.11 10.74 -1.66
N LYS A 26 -13.52 10.78 -0.47
CA LYS A 26 -12.12 10.38 -0.25
C LYS A 26 -11.97 9.59 1.04
N TYR A 27 -11.12 8.59 1.04
CA TYR A 27 -10.68 7.89 2.24
C TYR A 27 -9.22 8.22 2.54
N GLN A 28 -8.89 8.44 3.81
CA GLN A 28 -7.53 8.69 4.28
C GLN A 28 -7.17 7.69 5.37
N GLY A 29 -6.32 6.73 5.03
CA GLY A 29 -5.70 5.82 6.01
C GLY A 29 -4.31 6.34 6.31
N LEU A 30 -4.12 6.97 7.47
CA LEU A 30 -2.80 7.45 7.90
C LEU A 30 -2.14 6.38 8.76
N ASP A 31 -0.84 6.16 8.56
CA ASP A 31 -0.05 5.21 9.34
C ASP A 31 -0.63 3.78 9.34
N GLU A 32 -1.13 3.32 8.19
CA GLU A 32 -1.70 1.98 8.05
C GLU A 32 -0.59 0.93 8.03
N GLN A 33 -0.52 0.07 9.04
CA GLN A 33 0.46 -1.02 9.06
C GLN A 33 0.10 -2.08 7.98
N ILE A 34 0.90 -2.15 6.92
CA ILE A 34 0.70 -3.04 5.75
C ILE A 34 1.51 -4.34 5.83
N LEU A 35 2.57 -4.37 6.65
CA LEU A 35 3.30 -5.60 6.99
C LEU A 35 3.17 -5.84 8.49
N PHE A 36 2.50 -6.92 8.87
CA PHE A 36 2.15 -7.24 10.26
C PHE A 36 2.03 -8.75 10.48
N GLY A 37 2.22 -9.18 11.73
CA GLY A 37 1.72 -10.47 12.22
C GLY A 37 0.38 -10.30 12.94
N GLU A 38 -0.41 -11.36 13.01
CA GLU A 38 -1.63 -11.38 13.83
C GLU A 38 -1.28 -11.81 15.26
N ALA A 39 -1.62 -10.98 16.25
CA ALA A 39 -1.40 -11.32 17.65
C ALA A 39 -2.36 -12.45 18.08
N HIS A 40 -1.86 -13.34 18.91
CA HIS A 40 -2.58 -14.49 19.42
C HIS A 40 -2.58 -14.53 20.95
N GLU A 41 -3.72 -14.90 21.55
CA GLU A 41 -3.80 -15.33 22.93
C GLU A 41 -3.90 -16.87 22.95
N GLY A 42 -2.76 -17.53 23.13
CA GLY A 42 -2.66 -18.98 22.93
C GLY A 42 -2.76 -19.34 21.45
N THR A 43 -3.84 -20.02 21.05
CA THR A 43 -4.10 -20.41 19.64
C THR A 43 -5.21 -19.59 19.01
N THR A 44 -5.68 -18.53 19.66
CA THR A 44 -6.81 -17.73 19.21
C THR A 44 -6.33 -16.35 18.76
N PRO A 45 -6.59 -15.96 17.50
CA PRO A 45 -6.42 -14.59 17.03
C PRO A 45 -7.19 -13.59 17.88
N ILE A 46 -6.57 -12.45 18.19
CA ILE A 46 -7.20 -11.38 18.99
C ILE A 46 -7.41 -10.08 18.20
N ASP A 47 -7.34 -10.13 16.86
CA ASP A 47 -7.56 -8.97 15.96
C ASP A 47 -6.66 -7.76 16.25
N ILE A 48 -5.43 -8.01 16.71
CA ILE A 48 -4.42 -6.98 16.97
C ILE A 48 -3.23 -7.24 16.06
N LYS A 49 -2.80 -6.18 15.36
CA LYS A 49 -1.55 -6.22 14.58
C LYS A 49 -0.36 -6.19 15.52
N GLU A 50 0.61 -7.07 15.27
CA GLU A 50 1.94 -7.01 15.85
C GLU A 50 3.01 -6.85 14.77
N ALA A 51 4.24 -6.56 15.19
CA ALA A 51 5.36 -6.52 14.25
C ALA A 51 5.53 -7.88 13.57
N PHE A 52 5.85 -7.85 12.28
CA PHE A 52 6.15 -9.04 11.50
C PHE A 52 7.52 -9.60 11.90
N LYS A 53 7.58 -10.88 12.23
CA LYS A 53 8.74 -11.51 12.87
C LYS A 53 9.48 -12.39 11.88
N ILE A 54 10.78 -12.14 11.75
CA ILE A 54 11.70 -12.98 10.96
C ILE A 54 12.90 -13.37 11.80
N CYS A 55 13.55 -14.46 11.42
CA CYS A 55 14.88 -14.82 11.90
C CYS A 55 15.87 -14.65 10.75
N VAL A 56 16.85 -13.77 10.92
CA VAL A 56 17.94 -13.55 9.96
C VAL A 56 19.11 -14.46 10.29
N HIS A 57 19.55 -15.29 9.34
CA HIS A 57 20.64 -16.24 9.57
C HIS A 57 21.97 -15.54 9.89
N ASN A 58 22.73 -16.11 10.82
CA ASN A 58 24.05 -15.61 11.16
C ASN A 58 25.01 -15.86 9.98
N ARG A 59 25.75 -14.83 9.56
CA ARG A 59 26.69 -14.95 8.44
C ARG A 59 28.10 -15.23 8.95
N GLY A 60 28.62 -16.44 8.71
CA GLY A 60 29.96 -16.82 9.18
C GLY A 60 30.09 -16.78 10.71
N GLY A 61 28.99 -17.07 11.43
CA GLY A 61 28.91 -17.02 12.90
C GLY A 61 28.65 -15.63 13.48
N TYR A 62 28.51 -14.59 12.66
CA TYR A 62 28.21 -13.24 13.11
C TYR A 62 26.70 -12.97 13.08
N SER A 63 26.15 -12.57 14.22
CA SER A 63 24.75 -12.15 14.37
C SER A 63 24.48 -10.77 13.78
N VAL A 64 23.20 -10.46 13.59
CA VAL A 64 22.76 -9.13 13.18
C VAL A 64 23.05 -8.14 14.30
N LYS A 65 23.73 -7.05 13.94
CA LYS A 65 24.02 -5.93 14.83
C LYS A 65 22.94 -4.85 14.73
N CYS A 66 22.51 -4.53 13.51
CA CYS A 66 21.43 -3.59 13.25
C CYS A 66 20.89 -3.73 11.82
N ILE A 67 19.68 -3.20 11.60
CA ILE A 67 19.17 -2.87 10.28
C ILE A 67 19.56 -1.42 9.97
N SER A 68 20.17 -1.21 8.82
CA SER A 68 20.60 0.10 8.36
C SER A 68 19.51 0.83 7.59
N ASP A 69 18.67 0.09 6.86
CA ASP A 69 17.56 0.63 6.09
C ASP A 69 16.57 -0.48 5.70
N ILE A 70 15.31 -0.12 5.47
CA ILE A 70 14.27 -1.00 4.93
C ILE A 70 13.64 -0.28 3.74
N LYS A 71 13.49 -1.00 2.63
CA LYS A 71 12.90 -0.48 1.40
C LYS A 71 11.80 -1.38 0.89
N ILE A 72 10.72 -0.76 0.44
CA ILE A 72 9.68 -1.42 -0.33
C ILE A 72 10.06 -1.38 -1.81
N VAL A 73 10.01 -2.53 -2.47
CA VAL A 73 10.22 -2.67 -3.91
C VAL A 73 9.04 -3.40 -4.54
N ASP A 74 8.91 -3.29 -5.86
CA ASP A 74 7.81 -3.90 -6.63
C ASP A 74 6.41 -3.56 -6.10
N LEU A 75 6.24 -2.33 -5.60
CA LEU A 75 4.96 -1.86 -5.07
C LEU A 75 3.95 -1.65 -6.21
N THR A 76 2.87 -2.41 -6.17
CA THR A 76 1.67 -2.17 -6.99
C THR A 76 0.49 -1.86 -6.10
N ALA A 77 -0.30 -0.87 -6.48
CA ALA A 77 -1.56 -0.53 -5.85
C ALA A 77 -2.71 -0.81 -6.82
N ASP A 78 -3.77 -1.42 -6.32
CA ASP A 78 -4.98 -1.75 -7.06
C ASP A 78 -6.21 -1.55 -6.16
N GLU A 79 -7.37 -1.39 -6.78
CA GLU A 79 -8.59 -1.00 -6.11
C GLU A 79 -9.85 -1.57 -6.78
N GLU A 80 -10.85 -1.95 -5.99
CA GLU A 80 -12.09 -2.53 -6.49
C GLU A 80 -13.31 -2.01 -5.70
N ILE A 81 -14.32 -1.48 -6.40
CA ILE A 81 -15.62 -1.13 -5.78
C ILE A 81 -16.48 -2.39 -5.72
N ILE A 82 -16.89 -2.78 -4.51
CA ILE A 82 -17.68 -3.98 -4.28
C ILE A 82 -19.12 -3.61 -3.94
N CYS A 83 -20.03 -4.00 -4.84
CA CYS A 83 -21.49 -3.92 -4.69
C CYS A 83 -22.02 -2.54 -4.29
N ASN A 84 -21.31 -1.44 -4.52
CA ASN A 84 -21.66 -0.08 -4.06
C ASN A 84 -21.72 0.07 -2.52
N HIS A 85 -21.02 -0.78 -1.77
CA HIS A 85 -21.00 -0.72 -0.29
C HIS A 85 -19.61 -0.46 0.28
N LYS A 86 -18.56 -0.93 -0.39
CA LYS A 86 -17.19 -0.84 0.09
C LYS A 86 -16.21 -0.76 -1.08
N VAL A 87 -15.04 -0.21 -0.81
CA VAL A 87 -13.88 -0.28 -1.70
C VAL A 87 -12.87 -1.24 -1.09
N LYS A 88 -12.30 -2.09 -1.92
CA LYS A 88 -11.21 -3.00 -1.54
C LYS A 88 -9.91 -2.42 -2.07
N LEU A 89 -9.01 -2.11 -1.15
CA LEU A 89 -7.65 -1.66 -1.42
C LEU A 89 -6.73 -2.87 -1.46
N ILE A 90 -5.84 -2.94 -2.43
CA ILE A 90 -4.89 -4.04 -2.61
C ILE A 90 -3.51 -3.45 -2.85
N LEU A 91 -2.55 -3.81 -2.01
CA LEU A 91 -1.13 -3.52 -2.23
C LEU A 91 -0.38 -4.83 -2.39
N LYS A 92 0.50 -4.90 -3.39
CA LYS A 92 1.49 -5.97 -3.50
C LYS A 92 2.88 -5.39 -3.46
N PHE A 93 3.80 -6.04 -2.77
CA PHE A 93 5.15 -5.54 -2.60
C PHE A 93 6.13 -6.61 -2.13
N LYS A 94 7.41 -6.30 -2.27
CA LYS A 94 8.53 -6.98 -1.60
C LYS A 94 9.23 -6.04 -0.63
N VAL A 95 9.94 -6.61 0.32
CA VAL A 95 10.68 -5.87 1.35
C VAL A 95 12.17 -6.17 1.21
N VAL A 96 13.00 -5.14 1.13
CA VAL A 96 14.45 -5.25 1.11
C VAL A 96 15.01 -4.70 2.42
N LEU A 97 15.73 -5.52 3.16
CA LEU A 97 16.42 -5.15 4.39
C LEU A 97 17.91 -5.03 4.14
N PHE A 98 18.48 -3.91 4.55
CA PHE A 98 19.92 -3.70 4.58
C PHE A 98 20.44 -3.99 5.98
N VAL A 99 21.21 -5.06 6.13
CA VAL A 99 21.60 -5.60 7.44
C VAL A 99 23.09 -5.40 7.67
N THR A 100 23.47 -4.95 8.86
CA THR A 100 24.85 -4.92 9.32
C THR A 100 25.08 -5.99 10.38
N PHE A 101 26.09 -6.83 10.20
CA PHE A 101 26.47 -7.89 11.13
C PHE A 101 27.47 -7.39 12.18
N THR A 102 27.67 -8.17 13.25
CA THR A 102 28.60 -7.83 14.35
C THR A 102 30.06 -7.65 13.93
N ASN A 103 30.49 -8.26 12.82
CA ASN A 103 31.81 -8.02 12.20
C ASN A 103 31.87 -6.77 11.30
N ASN A 104 30.79 -5.98 11.23
CA ASN A 104 30.61 -4.83 10.33
C ASN A 104 30.58 -5.18 8.82
N CYS A 105 30.33 -6.43 8.46
CA CYS A 105 29.95 -6.77 7.09
C CYS A 105 28.48 -6.38 6.83
N PHE A 106 28.17 -6.10 5.56
CA PHE A 106 26.82 -5.79 5.10
C PHE A 106 26.18 -7.00 4.40
N GLY A 107 24.86 -7.13 4.58
CA GLY A 107 24.00 -8.06 3.88
C GLY A 107 22.76 -7.36 3.33
N CYS A 108 22.12 -8.01 2.37
CA CYS A 108 20.84 -7.61 1.81
C CYS A 108 19.92 -8.82 1.92
N ILE A 109 18.72 -8.63 2.44
CA ILE A 109 17.69 -9.68 2.57
C ILE A 109 16.45 -9.18 1.84
N VAL A 110 15.94 -9.97 0.91
CA VAL A 110 14.77 -9.69 0.09
C VAL A 110 13.65 -10.62 0.51
N LEU A 111 12.64 -10.09 1.20
CA LEU A 111 11.45 -10.82 1.59
C LEU A 111 10.35 -10.67 0.51
N PRO A 112 9.60 -11.75 0.22
CA PRO A 112 9.64 -13.04 0.91
C PRO A 112 10.70 -14.02 0.38
N ASP A 113 11.36 -13.71 -0.73
CA ASP A 113 12.21 -14.65 -1.49
C ASP A 113 13.29 -15.35 -0.64
N ASP A 114 14.06 -14.59 0.14
CA ASP A 114 15.17 -15.10 0.94
C ASP A 114 14.72 -15.92 2.16
N ALA A 115 13.50 -15.70 2.63
CA ALA A 115 12.89 -16.47 3.71
C ALA A 115 12.27 -17.78 3.22
N LEU A 116 11.81 -17.80 1.97
CA LEU A 116 11.22 -18.97 1.31
C LEU A 116 12.25 -19.80 0.52
N SER A 117 13.49 -19.33 0.43
CA SER A 117 14.55 -20.02 -0.28
C SER A 117 14.79 -21.40 0.33
N THR A 118 14.70 -22.44 -0.49
CA THR A 118 15.02 -23.82 -0.10
C THR A 118 16.48 -24.17 -0.34
N ASN A 119 17.28 -23.22 -0.85
CA ASN A 119 18.70 -23.40 -1.10
C ASN A 119 19.50 -23.25 0.20
N GLU A 120 20.71 -23.82 0.24
CA GLU A 120 21.66 -23.64 1.36
C GLU A 120 22.02 -22.15 1.60
N ASP A 121 21.77 -21.29 0.61
CA ASP A 121 21.98 -19.84 0.65
C ASP A 121 20.81 -19.05 1.25
N ALA A 122 19.77 -19.70 1.80
CA ALA A 122 18.71 -19.00 2.53
C ALA A 122 19.32 -18.06 3.57
N THR A 123 18.87 -16.81 3.62
CA THR A 123 19.43 -15.78 4.52
C THR A 123 18.49 -15.40 5.66
N ALA A 124 17.24 -15.87 5.62
CA ALA A 124 16.27 -15.69 6.68
C ALA A 124 15.26 -16.86 6.70
N CYS A 125 14.39 -16.87 7.70
CA CYS A 125 13.13 -17.60 7.69
C CYS A 125 12.04 -16.78 8.40
N PHE A 126 10.78 -17.13 8.17
CA PHE A 126 9.66 -16.52 8.87
C PHE A 126 9.50 -17.11 10.28
N ILE A 127 9.28 -16.23 11.26
CA ILE A 127 8.79 -16.61 12.59
C ILE A 127 7.27 -16.42 12.63
N THR A 128 6.77 -15.35 12.02
CA THR A 128 5.33 -15.17 11.74
C THR A 128 4.86 -16.25 10.77
N ASP A 129 3.75 -16.94 11.08
CA ASP A 129 3.26 -18.07 10.29
C ASP A 129 2.51 -17.65 9.01
N ILE A 130 3.17 -16.86 8.17
CA ILE A 130 2.64 -16.34 6.90
C ILE A 130 2.64 -17.39 5.78
N GLU A 131 3.44 -18.45 5.92
CA GLU A 131 3.57 -19.49 4.88
C GLU A 131 2.36 -20.40 4.81
N HIS A 132 1.76 -20.68 5.96
CA HIS A 132 0.63 -21.60 6.08
C HIS A 132 -0.70 -20.84 6.14
N GLU A 133 -0.73 -19.69 6.81
CA GLU A 133 -1.96 -18.93 7.05
C GLU A 133 -1.80 -17.43 6.76
N ALA A 134 -2.82 -16.85 6.11
CA ALA A 134 -2.90 -15.41 5.94
C ALA A 134 -3.08 -14.75 7.31
N GLN A 135 -2.39 -13.64 7.53
CA GLN A 135 -2.57 -12.84 8.74
C GLN A 135 -3.81 -11.99 8.55
N THR A 136 -4.78 -12.10 9.44
CA THR A 136 -6.05 -11.37 9.34
C THR A 136 -6.21 -10.34 10.44
N ILE A 137 -7.05 -9.34 10.21
CA ILE A 137 -7.56 -8.43 11.25
C ILE A 137 -9.05 -8.30 11.02
N GLY A 138 -9.83 -8.97 11.88
CA GLY A 138 -11.26 -9.13 11.70
C GLY A 138 -11.60 -9.75 10.34
N SER A 139 -12.62 -9.20 9.69
CA SER A 139 -13.10 -9.69 8.38
C SER A 139 -12.78 -8.75 7.22
N THR A 140 -12.06 -7.66 7.49
CA THR A 140 -11.89 -6.55 6.53
C THR A 140 -10.46 -6.41 6.06
N GLU A 141 -9.47 -6.96 6.75
CA GLU A 141 -8.07 -6.77 6.43
C GLU A 141 -7.28 -8.09 6.49
N SER A 142 -6.36 -8.27 5.54
CA SER A 142 -5.52 -9.46 5.47
C SER A 142 -4.16 -9.19 4.82
N LEU A 143 -3.15 -9.94 5.23
CA LEU A 143 -1.83 -10.03 4.62
C LEU A 143 -1.54 -11.50 4.27
N GLU A 144 -1.20 -11.77 3.02
CA GLU A 144 -0.90 -13.13 2.54
C GLU A 144 0.28 -13.12 1.56
N LEU A 145 0.89 -14.28 1.35
CA LEU A 145 1.85 -14.49 0.27
C LEU A 145 1.13 -14.96 -0.99
N VAL A 146 1.36 -14.29 -2.12
CA VAL A 146 0.81 -14.69 -3.42
C VAL A 146 1.90 -14.84 -4.45
N ASP A 147 1.67 -15.70 -5.44
CA ASP A 147 2.54 -15.81 -6.60
C ASP A 147 2.32 -14.59 -7.53
N ASP A 148 3.42 -14.03 -7.99
CA ASP A 148 3.47 -12.96 -8.99
C ASP A 148 4.47 -13.30 -10.09
N VAL A 149 4.56 -12.46 -11.12
CA VAL A 149 5.43 -12.68 -12.30
C VAL A 149 6.89 -12.93 -11.92
N CYS A 150 7.37 -12.26 -10.86
CA CYS A 150 8.76 -12.29 -10.39
C CYS A 150 8.95 -13.05 -9.06
N GLY A 151 8.11 -14.06 -8.79
CA GLY A 151 8.17 -14.86 -7.56
C GLY A 151 7.06 -14.47 -6.58
N LYS A 152 7.22 -14.84 -5.31
CA LYS A 152 6.22 -14.55 -4.28
C LYS A 152 6.32 -13.10 -3.81
N VAL A 153 5.19 -12.49 -3.50
CA VAL A 153 5.10 -11.13 -2.96
C VAL A 153 4.15 -11.11 -1.77
N PHE A 154 4.33 -10.12 -0.89
CA PHE A 154 3.31 -9.80 0.10
C PHE A 154 2.14 -9.15 -0.60
N LYS A 155 0.92 -9.58 -0.28
CA LYS A 155 -0.32 -8.96 -0.71
C LYS A 155 -1.11 -8.55 0.52
N TRP A 156 -1.19 -7.24 0.71
CA TRP A 156 -2.03 -6.62 1.72
C TRP A 156 -3.37 -6.22 1.09
N VAL A 157 -4.46 -6.51 1.79
CA VAL A 157 -5.82 -6.21 1.34
C VAL A 157 -6.58 -5.58 2.49
N LYS A 158 -7.29 -4.48 2.23
CA LYS A 158 -8.21 -3.86 3.19
C LYS A 158 -9.52 -3.44 2.53
N SER A 159 -10.63 -3.86 3.12
CA SER A 159 -12.00 -3.50 2.73
C SER A 159 -12.48 -2.31 3.55
N ILE A 160 -12.71 -1.18 2.89
CA ILE A 160 -13.18 0.06 3.49
C ILE A 160 -14.65 0.30 3.12
N PRO A 161 -15.59 0.29 4.08
CA PRO A 161 -16.97 0.72 3.86
C PRO A 161 -17.03 2.13 3.29
N LEU A 162 -17.93 2.38 2.33
CA LEU A 162 -18.10 3.73 1.75
C LEU A 162 -18.55 4.77 2.78
N SER A 163 -19.10 4.33 3.92
CA SER A 163 -19.42 5.22 5.05
C SER A 163 -18.19 5.83 5.74
N GLU A 164 -17.00 5.27 5.52
CA GLU A 164 -15.73 5.81 6.03
C GLU A 164 -15.11 6.85 5.08
N PHE A 165 -15.70 7.06 3.90
CA PHE A 165 -15.24 8.09 2.97
C PHE A 165 -15.79 9.46 3.36
N GLU A 166 -14.93 10.47 3.35
CA GLU A 166 -15.27 11.87 3.51
C GLU A 166 -15.84 12.41 2.18
N GLY A 167 -17.13 12.75 2.20
CA GLY A 167 -17.85 13.31 1.06
C GLY A 167 -19.23 12.67 0.90
N GLU A 168 -20.12 13.33 0.16
CA GLU A 168 -21.43 12.77 -0.16
C GLU A 168 -21.37 12.10 -1.52
N ILE A 169 -21.58 10.78 -1.55
CA ILE A 169 -21.70 10.02 -2.79
C ILE A 169 -23.19 10.00 -3.16
N PRO A 170 -23.63 10.77 -4.17
CA PRO A 170 -25.04 10.78 -4.54
C PRO A 170 -25.45 9.39 -5.04
N PRO A 171 -26.66 8.89 -4.71
CA PRO A 171 -27.10 7.56 -5.15
C PRO A 171 -27.04 7.36 -6.68
N SER A 172 -27.20 8.43 -7.46
CA SER A 172 -27.08 8.40 -8.91
C SER A 172 -25.67 8.05 -9.41
N ALA A 173 -24.61 8.36 -8.63
CA ALA A 173 -23.23 8.06 -9.02
C ALA A 173 -22.98 6.55 -9.14
N PHE A 174 -23.71 5.71 -8.39
CA PHE A 174 -23.58 4.25 -8.47
C PHE A 174 -24.20 3.64 -9.74
N SER A 175 -24.96 4.44 -10.50
CA SER A 175 -25.45 4.07 -11.83
C SER A 175 -24.56 4.63 -12.95
N ASP A 176 -23.55 5.42 -12.60
CA ASP A 176 -22.63 6.02 -13.56
C ASP A 176 -21.54 5.01 -13.96
N PRO A 177 -21.41 4.65 -15.25
CA PRO A 177 -20.42 3.67 -15.70
C PRO A 177 -18.97 4.18 -15.57
N THR A 178 -18.77 5.48 -15.31
CA THR A 178 -17.45 6.10 -15.14
C THR A 178 -17.01 6.18 -13.68
N LEU A 179 -17.83 5.69 -12.74
CA LEU A 179 -17.47 5.63 -11.33
C LEU A 179 -16.22 4.77 -11.15
N GLN A 180 -15.18 5.39 -10.64
CA GLN A 180 -13.87 4.78 -10.41
C GLN A 180 -13.32 5.22 -9.06
N THR A 181 -12.56 4.33 -8.45
CA THR A 181 -11.70 4.57 -7.29
C THR A 181 -10.28 4.79 -7.78
N HIS A 182 -9.44 5.43 -6.98
CA HIS A 182 -8.06 5.69 -7.33
C HIS A 182 -7.21 5.73 -6.07
N LEU A 183 -6.49 4.64 -5.82
CA LEU A 183 -5.64 4.49 -4.66
C LEU A 183 -4.27 5.13 -4.89
N ILE A 184 -3.86 5.98 -3.95
CA ILE A 184 -2.56 6.64 -3.93
C ILE A 184 -1.85 6.28 -2.62
N VAL A 185 -0.66 5.69 -2.73
CA VAL A 185 0.27 5.52 -1.62
C VAL A 185 1.13 6.79 -1.53
N LYS A 186 0.92 7.60 -0.49
CA LYS A 186 1.60 8.89 -0.31
C LYS A 186 2.99 8.76 0.28
N SER A 187 3.14 7.87 1.25
CA SER A 187 4.35 7.69 2.04
C SER A 187 4.44 6.25 2.53
N ILE A 188 5.65 5.77 2.70
CA ILE A 188 5.95 4.49 3.35
C ILE A 188 7.02 4.75 4.39
N THR A 189 6.75 4.28 5.60
CA THR A 189 7.67 4.31 6.74
C THR A 189 7.85 2.90 7.27
N SER A 190 8.91 2.69 8.02
CA SER A 190 9.23 1.38 8.60
C SER A 190 9.81 1.56 9.99
N ASP A 191 9.45 0.66 10.88
CA ASP A 191 10.04 0.51 12.20
C ASP A 191 10.59 -0.92 12.36
N PHE A 192 11.60 -1.08 13.20
CA PHE A 192 12.20 -2.39 13.44
C PHE A 192 12.83 -2.50 14.82
N ASP A 193 12.87 -3.73 15.33
CA ASP A 193 13.61 -4.09 16.54
C ASP A 193 14.47 -5.33 16.30
N VAL A 194 15.65 -5.37 16.92
CA VAL A 194 16.60 -6.49 16.84
C VAL A 194 16.74 -7.08 18.23
N LEU A 195 16.07 -8.21 18.47
CA LEU A 195 15.86 -8.73 19.82
C LEU A 195 16.98 -9.63 20.34
N GLY A 196 17.70 -10.33 19.45
CA GLY A 196 18.81 -11.20 19.83
C GLY A 196 18.74 -12.59 19.19
N GLU A 197 19.36 -13.58 19.83
CA GLU A 197 19.53 -14.92 19.28
C GLU A 197 18.18 -15.60 18.96
N SER A 198 18.12 -16.23 17.79
CA SER A 198 16.97 -17.00 17.31
C SER A 198 17.45 -18.15 16.42
N HIS A 199 16.53 -18.99 15.96
CA HIS A 199 16.86 -20.17 15.17
C HIS A 199 15.81 -20.45 14.09
N CYS A 200 16.29 -20.78 12.89
CA CYS A 200 15.51 -21.34 11.80
C CYS A 200 15.75 -22.86 11.77
N GLY A 201 15.01 -23.61 12.59
CA GLY A 201 15.33 -25.01 12.85
C GLY A 201 16.69 -25.15 13.54
N GLU A 202 17.67 -25.76 12.87
CA GLU A 202 19.04 -25.90 13.39
C GLU A 202 19.96 -24.72 13.01
N ILE A 203 19.51 -23.80 12.14
CA ILE A 203 20.33 -22.68 11.67
C ILE A 203 20.26 -21.54 12.68
N PRO A 204 21.39 -21.10 13.27
CA PRO A 204 21.40 -19.98 14.19
C PRO A 204 21.19 -18.65 13.46
N GLY A 205 20.43 -17.76 14.08
CA GLY A 205 20.11 -16.46 13.53
C GLY A 205 19.84 -15.41 14.60
N THR A 206 19.30 -14.29 14.16
CA THR A 206 18.89 -13.17 15.00
C THR A 206 17.42 -12.86 14.73
N GLU A 207 16.60 -12.79 15.77
CA GLU A 207 15.20 -12.38 15.65
C GLU A 207 15.11 -10.88 15.40
N VAL A 208 14.30 -10.54 14.40
CA VAL A 208 14.08 -9.18 13.94
C VAL A 208 12.58 -8.97 13.79
N HIS A 209 12.08 -7.92 14.41
CA HIS A 209 10.70 -7.47 14.31
C HIS A 209 10.64 -6.31 13.34
N ILE A 210 9.68 -6.33 12.42
CA ILE A 210 9.55 -5.35 11.34
C ILE A 210 8.10 -4.90 11.25
N SER A 211 7.89 -3.60 11.22
CA SER A 211 6.59 -3.00 10.92
C SER A 211 6.75 -2.05 9.74
N ILE A 212 5.88 -2.16 8.75
CA ILE A 212 5.86 -1.26 7.59
C ILE A 212 4.50 -0.57 7.56
N PHE A 213 4.52 0.75 7.48
CA PHE A 213 3.34 1.60 7.50
C PHE A 213 3.23 2.37 6.19
N ALA A 214 1.99 2.61 5.75
CA ALA A 214 1.70 3.37 4.55
C ALA A 214 0.65 4.44 4.83
N ASP A 215 0.87 5.64 4.27
CA ASP A 215 -0.16 6.66 4.19
C ASP A 215 -0.94 6.49 2.89
N LEU A 216 -2.21 6.12 3.00
CA LEU A 216 -3.09 5.82 1.89
C LEU A 216 -4.11 6.94 1.67
N LEU A 217 -4.31 7.29 0.41
CA LEU A 217 -5.39 8.16 -0.02
C LEU A 217 -6.13 7.49 -1.16
N ASP A 218 -7.40 7.15 -0.93
CA ASP A 218 -8.28 6.70 -2.00
C ASP A 218 -9.27 7.80 -2.36
N LYS A 219 -9.49 7.99 -3.66
CA LYS A 219 -10.41 8.98 -4.22
C LYS A 219 -11.45 8.28 -5.07
N LEU A 220 -12.71 8.37 -4.66
CA LEU A 220 -13.84 7.91 -5.45
C LEU A 220 -14.36 9.06 -6.31
N GLY A 221 -14.51 8.86 -7.62
CA GLY A 221 -14.97 9.90 -8.54
C GLY A 221 -15.58 9.36 -9.83
N VAL A 222 -16.27 10.24 -10.54
CA VAL A 222 -16.87 9.99 -11.87
C VAL A 222 -16.23 10.91 -12.89
N ASP A 223 -16.23 10.51 -14.15
CA ASP A 223 -15.77 11.37 -15.23
C ASP A 223 -16.84 12.42 -15.53
N GLN A 224 -16.39 13.64 -15.81
CA GLN A 224 -17.26 14.77 -16.07
C GLN A 224 -16.63 15.71 -17.08
N ASP A 225 -17.44 16.13 -18.05
CA ASP A 225 -17.09 17.19 -18.99
C ASP A 225 -17.47 18.55 -18.40
N ILE A 226 -16.51 19.47 -18.39
CA ILE A 226 -16.74 20.87 -18.03
C ILE A 226 -16.60 21.70 -19.30
N LEU A 227 -17.73 22.26 -19.72
CA LEU A 227 -17.81 23.19 -20.84
C LEU A 227 -17.68 24.63 -20.33
N ILE A 228 -16.62 25.32 -20.77
CA ILE A 228 -16.43 26.75 -20.48
C ILE A 228 -16.65 27.52 -21.77
N CYS A 229 -17.67 28.37 -21.78
CA CYS A 229 -17.93 29.31 -22.87
C CYS A 229 -17.32 30.67 -22.50
N GLY A 230 -16.34 31.14 -23.27
CA GLY A 230 -15.66 32.41 -23.00
C GLY A 230 -15.22 33.13 -24.27
N VAL A 231 -14.75 34.37 -24.08
CA VAL A 231 -14.07 35.15 -25.11
C VAL A 231 -12.57 35.09 -24.80
N PRO A 232 -11.72 34.52 -25.66
CA PRO A 232 -10.27 34.52 -25.46
C PRO A 232 -9.75 35.95 -25.30
N PHE A 233 -8.77 36.16 -24.42
CA PHE A 233 -8.19 37.49 -24.16
C PHE A 233 -7.25 37.96 -25.28
N ASP A 234 -7.05 37.14 -26.31
CA ASP A 234 -6.19 37.44 -27.45
C ASP A 234 -6.93 38.32 -28.47
N CYS A 235 -6.95 39.62 -28.18
CA CYS A 235 -7.29 40.71 -29.11
C CYS A 235 -6.07 41.61 -29.32
#